data_AF-A0A7S2KYL0-F1
#
_entry.id   AF-A0A7S2KYL0-F1
#
_cell.length_a   1.000
_cell.length_b   1.000
_cell.length_c   1.000
_cell.angle_alpha   90.00
_cell.angle_beta   90.00
_cell.angle_gamma   90.00
#
_symmetry.space_group_name_H-M   'P 1'
#
loop_
_entity.id
_entity.type
_entity.pdbx_description
1 polymer ?
#
loop_
_entity_poly.entity_id
_entity_poly.type
_entity_poly.pdbx_seq_one_letter_code
_entity_poly.pdbx_strand_id
1 'polypeptide(L)'
;MYPLTALLKPIASTTLCRCYLRRFNKMVNVPKERRTYCASSKCKKHQVHKVTQYKAGKASNFAQGKRRYDSKQMGFGGQTKPVFHKKAKTTRKIVLRLECKKCKTRKQLVLKRTKHFELGAKKEAAGHQY
;
A
#
# COMPACT_ATOMS: atom_id res chain seq x y z
N MET A 1 50.77 35.40 -27.68
CA MET A 1 50.89 34.27 -26.73
C MET A 1 49.49 33.70 -26.49
N TYR A 2 48.98 32.89 -27.42
CA TYR A 2 47.95 31.86 -27.13
C TYR A 2 48.69 30.67 -26.47
N PRO A 3 48.06 29.74 -25.70
CA PRO A 3 46.75 29.19 -26.03
C PRO A 3 45.84 28.64 -24.90
N LEU A 4 44.60 28.32 -25.33
CA LEU A 4 43.73 27.20 -24.97
C LEU A 4 43.69 26.65 -23.53
N THR A 5 42.49 26.69 -22.92
CA THR A 5 41.80 25.50 -22.34
C THR A 5 40.28 25.76 -22.38
N ALA A 6 39.55 25.23 -23.38
CA ALA A 6 38.92 23.92 -23.40
C ALA A 6 37.42 23.98 -23.06
N LEU A 7 36.64 24.20 -24.11
CA LEU A 7 35.27 23.70 -24.25
C LEU A 7 35.26 22.19 -23.99
N LEU A 8 34.53 21.73 -22.98
CA LEU A 8 34.04 20.35 -22.90
C LEU A 8 32.60 20.37 -22.36
N LYS A 9 31.66 20.44 -23.31
CA LYS A 9 30.28 19.98 -23.12
C LYS A 9 30.35 18.48 -22.80
N PRO A 10 29.73 17.96 -21.74
CA PRO A 10 29.44 16.54 -21.69
C PRO A 10 28.35 16.23 -22.72
N ILE A 11 28.84 15.57 -23.77
CA ILE A 11 28.12 14.87 -24.81
C ILE A 11 27.08 13.94 -24.16
N ALA A 12 25.88 13.92 -24.72
CA ALA A 12 24.86 12.95 -24.41
C ALA A 12 25.41 11.53 -24.54
N SER A 13 25.64 10.85 -23.41
CA SER A 13 25.81 9.41 -23.41
C SER A 13 24.43 8.77 -23.37
N THR A 14 23.99 8.43 -24.57
CA THR A 14 22.98 7.44 -24.87
C THR A 14 23.35 6.09 -24.26
N THR A 15 23.12 5.90 -22.96
CA THR A 15 22.62 4.60 -22.51
C THR A 15 21.12 4.71 -22.44
N LEU A 16 20.50 4.32 -23.55
CA LEU A 16 19.19 3.70 -23.57
C LEU A 16 19.08 2.72 -22.38
N CYS A 17 18.63 3.19 -21.20
CA CYS A 17 18.07 2.31 -20.19
C CYS A 17 16.68 1.88 -20.68
N ARG A 18 16.70 1.13 -21.78
CA ARG A 18 15.58 0.60 -22.55
C ARG A 18 15.15 -0.76 -21.98
N CYS A 19 15.24 -0.94 -20.65
CA CYS A 19 15.02 -2.25 -20.03
C CYS A 19 13.97 -2.32 -18.89
N TYR A 20 13.16 -1.29 -18.62
CA TYR A 20 12.11 -1.42 -17.59
C TYR A 20 10.72 -0.87 -17.94
N LEU A 21 10.42 -0.61 -19.21
CA LEU A 21 9.04 -0.40 -19.66
C LEU A 21 8.37 -1.71 -20.09
N ARG A 22 8.40 -2.71 -19.20
CA ARG A 22 7.38 -3.77 -19.19
C ARG A 22 6.71 -3.77 -17.82
N ARG A 23 6.08 -2.66 -17.49
CA ARG A 23 5.17 -2.63 -16.34
C ARG A 23 3.84 -3.21 -16.80
N PHE A 24 3.75 -4.53 -16.81
CA PHE A 24 2.48 -5.26 -16.86
C PHE A 24 1.52 -4.55 -15.91
N ASN A 25 0.56 -3.80 -16.46
CA ASN A 25 -0.51 -3.16 -15.73
C ASN A 25 -1.51 -4.28 -15.37
N LYS A 26 -1.07 -5.28 -14.61
CA LYS A 26 -1.94 -6.31 -14.07
C LYS A 26 -2.78 -5.65 -13.00
N MET A 27 -3.99 -5.26 -13.38
CA MET A 27 -5.05 -4.88 -12.46
C MET A 27 -5.13 -5.95 -11.36
N VAL A 28 -4.92 -5.54 -10.10
CA VAL A 28 -4.91 -6.49 -8.98
C VAL A 28 -6.34 -6.69 -8.50
N ASN A 29 -6.95 -7.78 -8.97
CA ASN A 29 -8.29 -8.20 -8.61
C ASN A 29 -8.24 -9.25 -7.50
N VAL A 30 -8.98 -9.02 -6.41
CA VAL A 30 -9.16 -9.99 -5.31
C VAL A 30 -10.65 -10.33 -5.18
N PRO A 31 -11.02 -11.62 -5.07
CA PRO A 31 -12.42 -11.99 -4.92
C PRO A 31 -13.01 -11.49 -3.59
N LYS A 32 -14.30 -11.16 -3.60
CA LYS A 32 -15.05 -10.72 -2.40
C LYS A 32 -15.19 -11.84 -1.37
N GLU A 33 -15.07 -13.09 -1.80
CA GLU A 33 -15.13 -14.27 -0.93
C GLU A 33 -13.91 -15.17 -1.17
N ARG A 34 -13.33 -15.69 -0.09
CA ARG A 34 -12.19 -16.61 -0.15
C ARG A 34 -12.34 -17.70 0.90
N ARG A 35 -12.11 -18.96 0.52
CA ARG A 35 -11.94 -20.07 1.49
C ARG A 35 -10.53 -20.03 2.06
N THR A 36 -10.42 -19.84 3.37
CA THR A 36 -9.12 -19.81 4.08
C THR A 36 -9.25 -20.46 5.45
N TYR A 37 -8.12 -20.85 6.04
CA TYR A 37 -8.09 -21.40 7.39
C TYR A 37 -8.51 -20.35 8.43
N CYS A 38 -9.51 -20.68 9.23
CA CYS A 38 -9.94 -19.86 10.35
C CYS A 38 -9.24 -20.32 11.64
N ALA A 39 -8.36 -19.47 12.19
CA ALA A 39 -7.63 -19.75 13.43
C ALA A 39 -8.47 -19.60 14.71
N SER A 40 -9.75 -19.22 14.58
CA SER A 40 -10.65 -19.10 15.72
C SER A 40 -10.84 -20.46 16.38
N SER A 41 -10.81 -20.49 17.73
CA SER A 41 -11.00 -21.70 18.53
C SER A 41 -12.29 -22.45 18.17
N LYS A 42 -13.34 -21.73 17.77
CA LYS A 42 -14.65 -22.27 17.38
C LYS A 42 -14.67 -22.96 16.03
N CYS A 43 -13.75 -22.64 15.13
CA CYS A 43 -13.78 -23.14 13.75
C CYS A 43 -12.64 -24.11 13.46
N LYS A 44 -11.38 -23.72 13.74
CA LYS A 44 -10.15 -24.49 13.45
C LYS A 44 -10.16 -25.25 12.10
N LYS A 45 -10.81 -24.68 11.09
CA LYS A 45 -11.04 -25.31 9.79
C LYS A 45 -11.15 -24.27 8.69
N HIS A 46 -11.06 -24.72 7.45
CA HIS A 46 -11.24 -23.86 6.27
C HIS A 46 -12.71 -23.43 6.17
N GLN A 47 -12.93 -22.13 6.17
CA GLN A 47 -14.26 -21.53 6.05
C GLN A 47 -14.27 -20.43 5.00
N VAL A 48 -15.45 -20.08 4.52
CA VAL A 48 -15.64 -18.95 3.61
C VAL A 48 -15.51 -17.65 4.41
N HIS A 49 -14.61 -16.77 3.96
CA HIS A 49 -14.38 -15.46 4.54
C HIS A 49 -14.85 -14.37 3.58
N LYS A 50 -15.53 -13.36 4.12
CA LYS A 50 -15.82 -12.10 3.42
C LYS A 50 -14.54 -11.27 3.42
N VAL A 51 -14.14 -10.81 2.24
CA VAL A 51 -12.93 -9.99 2.04
C VAL A 51 -13.35 -8.54 1.90
N THR A 52 -12.80 -7.66 2.73
CA THR A 52 -12.95 -6.21 2.62
C THR A 52 -11.59 -5.52 2.66
N GLN A 53 -11.53 -4.30 2.12
CA GLN A 53 -10.34 -3.47 2.28
C GLN A 53 -10.32 -2.86 3.69
N TYR A 54 -9.18 -2.96 4.38
CA TYR A 54 -8.99 -2.25 5.63
C TYR A 54 -8.85 -0.75 5.38
N LYS A 55 -9.58 0.04 6.17
CA LYS A 55 -9.41 1.49 6.27
C LYS A 55 -8.96 1.82 7.68
N ALA A 56 -7.98 2.72 7.79
CA ALA A 56 -7.58 3.26 9.09
C ALA A 56 -8.74 4.04 9.70
N GLY A 57 -8.99 3.83 11.00
CA GLY A 57 -9.98 4.60 11.75
C GLY A 57 -9.47 6.01 12.09
N LYS A 58 -10.36 6.84 12.64
CA LYS A 58 -9.99 8.15 13.22
C LYS A 58 -9.04 7.93 14.39
N ALA A 59 -8.02 8.77 14.51
CA ALA A 59 -7.12 8.74 15.66
C ALA A 59 -7.87 9.15 16.95
N SER A 60 -7.63 8.43 18.04
CA SER A 60 -8.21 8.76 19.35
C SER A 60 -7.42 9.87 20.05
N ASN A 61 -8.12 10.83 20.65
CA ASN A 61 -7.52 11.93 21.41
C ASN A 61 -6.99 11.47 22.78
N PHE A 62 -7.58 10.43 23.36
CA PHE A 62 -7.26 9.96 24.71
C PHE A 62 -6.09 8.97 24.75
N ALA A 63 -5.57 8.58 23.58
CA ALA A 63 -4.39 7.73 23.48
C ALA A 63 -3.21 8.39 24.21
N GLN A 64 -2.44 7.61 24.97
CA GLN A 64 -1.32 8.11 25.80
C GLN A 64 -0.34 8.98 24.98
N GLY A 65 0.00 8.57 23.76
CA GLY A 65 0.89 9.32 22.88
C GLY A 65 0.33 10.67 22.44
N LYS A 66 -1.00 10.75 22.20
CA LYS A 66 -1.67 12.00 21.83
C LYS A 66 -1.77 12.95 23.03
N ARG A 67 -2.16 12.44 24.21
CA ARG A 67 -2.15 13.23 25.46
C ARG A 67 -0.78 13.84 25.74
N ARG A 68 0.27 13.04 25.64
CA ARG A 68 1.66 13.53 25.80
C ARG A 68 2.05 14.56 24.75
N TYR A 69 1.65 14.36 23.50
CA TYR A 69 1.93 15.31 22.41
C TYR A 69 1.24 16.65 22.66
N ASP A 70 -0.02 16.62 23.06
CA ASP A 70 -0.81 17.82 23.33
C ASP A 70 -0.25 18.61 24.51
N SER A 71 0.05 17.95 25.63
CA SER A 71 0.70 18.60 26.77
C SER A 71 2.07 19.17 26.41
N LYS A 72 2.83 18.50 25.52
CA LYS A 72 4.13 19.02 25.05
C LYS A 72 3.97 20.23 24.11
N GLN A 73 2.88 20.27 23.35
CA GLN A 73 2.63 21.33 22.38
C GLN A 73 2.07 22.60 23.03
N MET A 74 1.51 22.52 24.24
CA MET A 74 0.97 23.66 24.98
C MET A 74 2.08 24.62 25.42
N GLY A 75 1.78 25.92 25.41
CA GLY A 75 2.71 26.99 25.82
C GLY A 75 3.47 27.62 24.65
N PHE A 76 4.58 28.28 24.96
CA PHE A 76 5.45 28.91 23.97
C PHE A 76 6.54 27.92 23.48
N GLY A 77 7.04 28.10 22.27
CA GLY A 77 8.10 27.24 21.70
C GLY A 77 7.79 26.58 20.36
N GLY A 78 6.60 26.84 19.79
CA GLY A 78 6.26 26.41 18.43
C GLY A 78 6.09 24.90 18.28
N GLN A 79 6.54 24.35 17.14
CA GLN A 79 6.34 22.95 16.79
C GLN A 79 7.36 22.02 17.50
N THR A 80 6.89 21.17 18.40
CA THR A 80 7.78 20.38 19.29
C THR A 80 8.23 19.01 18.76
N LYS A 81 7.63 18.52 17.66
CA LYS A 81 7.99 17.26 17.01
C LYS A 81 8.14 17.43 15.50
N PRO A 82 9.06 16.69 14.86
CA PRO A 82 9.33 16.83 13.44
C PRO A 82 8.12 16.39 12.60
N VAL A 83 7.74 17.22 11.63
CA VAL A 83 6.76 16.89 10.60
C VAL A 83 7.47 16.24 9.41
N PHE A 84 6.96 15.11 8.93
CA PHE A 84 7.57 14.38 7.83
C PHE A 84 7.16 14.95 6.46
N HIS A 85 8.08 15.67 5.81
CA HIS A 85 7.83 16.35 4.52
C HIS A 85 8.24 15.51 3.29
N LYS A 86 9.29 14.69 3.37
CA LYS A 86 9.89 14.00 2.22
C LYS A 86 9.17 12.69 1.85
N LYS A 87 7.95 12.77 1.32
CA LYS A 87 7.15 11.60 0.91
C LYS A 87 7.59 11.04 -0.45
N ALA A 88 8.54 10.11 -0.44
CA ALA A 88 9.02 9.47 -1.69
C ALA A 88 8.10 8.35 -2.23
N LYS A 89 7.31 7.69 -1.36
CA LYS A 89 6.49 6.54 -1.76
C LYS A 89 5.11 6.98 -2.25
N THR A 90 4.78 6.62 -3.49
CA THR A 90 3.51 6.96 -4.14
C THR A 90 2.36 6.03 -3.77
N THR A 91 2.64 4.77 -3.42
CA THR A 91 1.62 3.75 -3.12
C THR A 91 1.78 3.15 -1.72
N ARG A 92 0.68 2.63 -1.18
CA ARG A 92 0.62 1.98 0.13
C ARG A 92 0.52 0.45 -0.04
N LYS A 93 0.84 -0.30 1.01
CA LYS A 93 0.50 -1.73 1.07
C LYS A 93 -0.99 -1.83 1.38
N ILE A 94 -1.71 -2.63 0.60
CA ILE A 94 -3.14 -2.84 0.82
C ILE A 94 -3.29 -3.95 1.85
N VAL A 95 -4.09 -3.70 2.88
CA VAL A 95 -4.42 -4.69 3.89
C VAL A 95 -5.85 -5.14 3.67
N LEU A 96 -6.06 -6.44 3.57
CA LEU A 96 -7.36 -7.06 3.49
C LEU A 96 -7.81 -7.46 4.89
N ARG A 97 -9.08 -7.24 5.18
CA ARG A 97 -9.75 -7.76 6.35
C ARG A 97 -10.61 -8.95 5.91
N LEU A 98 -10.23 -10.13 6.39
CA LEU A 98 -10.96 -11.38 6.21
C LEU A 98 -11.87 -11.59 7.41
N GLU A 99 -13.18 -11.63 7.18
CA GLU A 99 -14.17 -11.89 8.22
C GLU A 99 -14.82 -13.26 7.97
N CYS A 100 -14.68 -14.18 8.92
CA CYS A 100 -15.28 -15.52 8.78
C CYS A 100 -16.81 -15.42 8.89
N LYS A 101 -17.53 -16.02 7.94
CA LYS A 101 -19.01 -16.01 7.95
C LYS A 101 -19.61 -16.69 9.20
N LYS A 102 -18.94 -17.70 9.77
CA LYS A 102 -19.44 -18.47 10.92
C LYS A 102 -19.12 -17.82 12.27
N CYS A 103 -17.83 -17.60 12.56
CA CYS A 103 -17.40 -17.12 13.88
C CYS A 103 -17.21 -15.60 13.97
N LYS A 104 -17.33 -14.86 12.85
CA LYS A 104 -17.12 -13.41 12.75
C LYS A 104 -15.72 -12.93 13.19
N THR A 105 -14.79 -13.84 13.45
CA THR A 105 -13.40 -13.52 13.73
C THR A 105 -12.76 -12.88 12.51
N ARG A 106 -11.97 -11.83 12.73
CA ARG A 106 -11.35 -11.02 11.68
C ARG A 106 -9.85 -11.31 11.64
N LYS A 107 -9.31 -11.57 10.45
CA LYS A 107 -7.86 -11.72 10.20
C LYS A 107 -7.42 -10.65 9.20
N GLN A 108 -6.23 -10.07 9.42
CA GLN A 108 -5.64 -9.13 8.49
C GLN A 108 -4.61 -9.84 7.60
N LEU A 109 -4.64 -9.57 6.30
CA LEU A 109 -3.64 -10.03 5.34
C LEU A 109 -3.05 -8.83 4.61
N VAL A 110 -1.72 -8.71 4.60
CA VAL A 110 -1.01 -7.62 3.93
C VAL A 110 -0.60 -8.08 2.54
N LEU A 111 -0.98 -7.31 1.51
CA LEU A 111 -0.53 -7.52 0.13
C LEU A 111 0.72 -6.68 -0.18
N LYS A 112 1.34 -6.96 -1.32
CA LYS A 112 2.38 -6.10 -1.91
C LYS A 112 1.78 -4.74 -2.30
N ARG A 113 2.64 -3.74 -2.55
CA ARG A 113 2.20 -2.39 -2.94
C ARG A 113 1.63 -2.42 -4.36
N THR A 114 0.45 -1.83 -4.56
CA THR A 114 -0.21 -1.72 -5.87
C THR A 114 -0.70 -0.29 -6.07
N LYS A 115 -0.86 0.15 -7.33
CA LYS A 115 -1.41 1.47 -7.66
C LYS A 115 -2.93 1.45 -7.66
N HIS A 116 -3.50 0.49 -8.38
CA HIS A 116 -4.95 0.27 -8.50
C HIS A 116 -5.31 -1.07 -7.84
N PHE A 117 -6.47 -1.13 -7.22
CA PHE A 117 -6.96 -2.32 -6.53
C PHE A 117 -8.48 -2.35 -6.54
N GLU A 118 -9.01 -3.50 -6.96
CA GLU A 118 -10.44 -3.71 -7.13
C GLU A 118 -10.86 -5.00 -6.43
N LEU A 119 -12.05 -5.00 -5.84
CA LEU A 119 -12.64 -6.18 -5.22
C LEU A 119 -13.72 -6.77 -6.12
N GLY A 120 -13.48 -7.98 -6.62
CA GLY A 120 -14.47 -8.79 -7.33
C GLY A 120 -14.84 -8.23 -8.71
N ALA A 121 -13.86 -7.72 -9.46
CA ALA A 121 -14.06 -7.42 -10.87
C ALA A 121 -14.46 -8.69 -11.62
N LYS A 122 -15.40 -8.57 -12.58
CA LYS A 122 -15.82 -9.67 -13.43
C LYS A 122 -14.59 -10.18 -14.19
N LYS A 123 -14.40 -11.51 -14.20
CA LYS A 123 -13.37 -12.09 -15.07
C LYS A 123 -13.85 -11.91 -16.50
N GLU A 124 -13.04 -11.25 -17.32
CA GLU A 124 -13.31 -11.22 -18.76
C GLU A 124 -13.23 -12.66 -19.28
N ALA A 125 -14.24 -13.07 -20.05
CA ALA A 125 -14.26 -14.38 -20.65
C ALA A 125 -13.15 -14.43 -21.72
N ALA A 126 -12.20 -15.34 -21.56
CA ALA A 126 -11.34 -15.70 -22.68
C ALA A 126 -12.25 -16.39 -23.70
N GLY A 127 -12.64 -15.67 -24.76
CA GLY A 127 -13.41 -16.26 -25.84
C GLY A 127 -12.66 -17.46 -26.40
N HIS A 128 -13.38 -18.57 -26.61
CA HIS A 128 -12.82 -19.71 -27.34
C HIS A 128 -12.42 -19.20 -28.73
N GLN A 129 -11.11 -19.15 -28.99
CA GLN A 129 -10.59 -18.95 -30.33
C GLN A 129 -10.81 -20.28 -31.05
N TYR A 130 -11.67 -20.28 -32.07
CA TYR A 130 -11.75 -21.38 -33.03
C TYR A 130 -10.49 -21.41 -33.89
#